data_AF-A0A8H3DUD6-F1
#
_entry.id   AF-A0A8H3DUD6-F1
#
_cell.length_a   1.000
_cell.length_b   1.000
_cell.length_c   1.000
_cell.angle_alpha   90.00
_cell.angle_beta   90.00
_cell.angle_gamma   90.00
#
_symmetry.space_group_name_H-M   'P 1'
#
loop_
_entity.id
_entity.type
_entity.pdbx_description
1 polymer ?
#
loop_
_entity_poly.entity_id
_entity_poly.type
_entity_poly.pdbx_seq_one_letter_code
_entity_poly.pdbx_strand_id
1 'polypeptide(L)'
;MSDPGTTYRTREEIQRMRSTQDPIKGLQKYLEDWGVASEEDLKAIDKEAKAEVDKAVEEAKESPEPDLKDLWTDIYFKGTEPPYMRGREREEVSTHSL
;
A
#
# COMPACT_ATOMS: atom_id res chain seq x y z
N MET A 1 -1.72 -7.26 -10.25
CA MET A 1 -2.99 -6.53 -10.48
C MET A 1 -3.94 -7.46 -11.21
N SER A 2 -5.05 -7.83 -10.58
CA SER A 2 -6.05 -8.74 -11.14
C SER A 2 -7.04 -8.06 -12.09
N ASP A 3 -7.26 -6.75 -11.91
CA ASP A 3 -8.07 -5.93 -12.82
C ASP A 3 -7.20 -4.91 -13.56
N PRO A 4 -7.09 -4.99 -14.90
CA PRO A 4 -6.35 -4.01 -15.70
C PRO A 4 -7.08 -2.67 -15.86
N GLY A 5 -8.37 -2.56 -15.50
CA GLY A 5 -9.15 -1.31 -15.53
C GLY A 5 -9.53 -0.79 -16.93
N THR A 6 -9.04 -1.42 -18.01
CA THR A 6 -9.31 -1.05 -19.41
C THR A 6 -10.31 -1.97 -20.12
N THR A 7 -10.82 -3.00 -19.43
CA THR A 7 -11.78 -3.96 -20.01
C THR A 7 -13.21 -3.41 -20.02
N TYR A 8 -13.50 -2.41 -19.19
CA TYR A 8 -14.82 -1.79 -19.03
C TYR A 8 -14.79 -0.25 -19.10
N ARG A 9 -13.62 0.34 -19.37
CA ARG A 9 -13.40 1.78 -19.56
C ARG A 9 -12.38 2.00 -20.66
N THR A 10 -12.53 3.09 -21.41
CA THR A 10 -11.60 3.42 -22.50
C THR A 10 -10.36 4.12 -21.97
N ARG A 11 -9.25 4.00 -22.71
CA ARG A 11 -8.00 4.70 -22.34
C ARG A 11 -8.15 6.21 -22.46
N GLU A 12 -8.94 6.64 -23.44
CA GLU A 12 -9.26 8.05 -23.71
C GLU A 12 -10.01 8.68 -22.53
N GLU A 13 -10.97 7.96 -21.94
CA GLU A 13 -11.68 8.42 -20.75
C GLU A 13 -10.73 8.59 -19.56
N ILE A 14 -9.91 7.57 -19.29
CA ILE A 14 -8.92 7.59 -18.20
C ILE A 14 -7.95 8.75 -18.38
N GLN A 15 -7.45 8.96 -19.60
CA GLN A 15 -6.52 10.05 -19.91
C GLN A 15 -7.19 11.42 -19.75
N ARG A 16 -8.44 11.58 -20.21
CA ARG A 16 -9.20 12.82 -20.02
C ARG A 16 -9.37 13.16 -18.55
N MET A 17 -9.73 12.18 -17.71
CA MET A 17 -9.87 12.39 -16.27
C MET A 17 -8.54 12.80 -15.64
N ARG A 18 -7.43 12.11 -15.95
CA ARG A 18 -6.10 12.46 -15.44
C ARG A 18 -5.63 13.84 -15.90
N SER A 19 -5.95 14.26 -17.12
CA SER A 19 -5.49 15.57 -17.62
C SER A 19 -6.36 16.75 -17.17
N THR A 20 -7.63 16.52 -16.83
CA THR A 20 -8.58 17.61 -16.56
C THR A 20 -9.07 17.67 -15.11
N GLN A 21 -8.98 16.56 -14.36
CA GLN A 21 -9.54 16.43 -13.02
C GLN A 21 -8.58 15.78 -12.02
N ASP A 22 -7.27 15.85 -12.27
CA ASP A 22 -6.27 15.41 -11.30
C ASP A 22 -6.26 16.39 -10.10
N PRO A 23 -6.59 15.92 -8.88
CA PRO A 23 -6.69 16.79 -7.70
C PRO A 23 -5.33 17.32 -7.25
N ILE A 24 -4.25 16.58 -7.49
CA ILE A 24 -2.89 16.99 -7.15
C ILE A 24 -2.48 18.14 -8.07
N LYS A 25 -2.69 17.98 -9.39
CA LYS A 25 -2.41 19.05 -10.36
C LYS A 25 -3.29 20.29 -10.13
N GLY A 26 -4.56 20.08 -9.78
CA GLY A 26 -5.46 21.17 -9.41
C GLY A 26 -4.96 21.95 -8.20
N LEU A 27 -4.55 21.26 -7.14
CA LEU A 27 -4.01 21.89 -5.94
C LEU A 27 -2.67 22.58 -6.18
N GLN A 28 -1.74 21.95 -6.94
CA GLN A 28 -0.45 22.55 -7.32
C GLN A 28 -0.67 23.93 -7.96
N LYS A 29 -1.60 24.03 -8.92
CA LYS A 29 -1.96 25.29 -9.55
C LYS A 29 -2.48 26.33 -8.54
N TYR A 30 -3.36 25.95 -7.62
CA TYR A 30 -3.86 26.89 -6.61
C TYR A 30 -2.74 27.40 -5.70
N LEU A 31 -1.81 26.53 -5.29
CA LEU A 31 -0.69 26.93 -4.44
C LEU A 31 0.25 27.91 -5.15
N GLU A 32 0.51 27.71 -6.43
CA GLU A 32 1.29 28.62 -7.28
C GLU A 32 0.54 29.96 -7.47
N ASP A 33 -0.73 29.92 -7.86
CA ASP A 33 -1.57 31.11 -8.09
C ASP A 33 -1.71 31.96 -6.80
N TRP A 34 -1.72 31.33 -5.63
CA TRP A 34 -1.77 31.99 -4.33
C TRP A 34 -0.39 32.45 -3.81
N GLY A 35 0.70 32.12 -4.52
CA GLY A 35 2.06 32.44 -4.11
C GLY A 35 2.50 31.71 -2.83
N VAL A 36 1.89 30.57 -2.52
CA VAL A 36 2.20 29.75 -1.33
C VAL A 36 3.45 28.90 -1.54
N ALA A 37 3.67 28.43 -2.76
CA ALA A 37 4.82 27.62 -3.13
C ALA A 37 5.22 27.91 -4.59
N SER A 38 6.52 27.84 -4.88
CA SER A 38 7.02 27.85 -6.25
C SER A 38 6.91 26.48 -6.91
N GLU A 39 7.04 26.44 -8.25
CA GLU A 39 7.11 25.17 -8.99
C GLU A 39 8.30 24.31 -8.50
N GLU A 40 9.42 24.96 -8.15
CA GLU A 40 10.60 24.30 -7.59
C GLU A 40 10.32 23.67 -6.23
N ASP A 41 9.62 24.37 -5.33
CA ASP A 41 9.23 23.84 -4.02
C ASP A 41 8.34 22.60 -4.17
N LEU A 42 7.35 22.66 -5.05
CA LEU A 42 6.44 21.54 -5.31
C LEU A 42 7.17 20.33 -5.92
N LYS A 43 8.12 20.57 -6.84
CA LYS A 43 8.98 19.51 -7.38
C LYS A 43 9.88 18.88 -6.32
N ALA A 44 10.37 19.67 -5.37
CA ALA A 44 11.16 19.16 -4.26
C ALA A 44 10.32 18.21 -3.38
N ILE A 45 9.09 18.61 -3.04
CA ILE A 45 8.15 17.77 -2.28
C ILE A 45 7.86 16.46 -3.02
N ASP A 46 7.57 16.50 -4.32
CA ASP A 46 7.31 15.29 -5.13
C ASP A 46 8.53 14.34 -5.11
N LYS A 47 9.75 14.89 -5.15
CA LYS A 47 10.99 14.11 -5.10
C LYS A 47 11.20 13.47 -3.73
N GLU A 48 10.94 14.21 -2.66
CA GLU A 48 11.06 13.72 -1.27
C GLU A 48 10.05 12.59 -1.01
N ALA A 49 8.78 12.79 -1.38
CA ALA A 49 7.74 11.78 -1.25
C ALA A 49 8.09 10.50 -2.02
N LYS A 50 8.63 10.63 -3.24
CA LYS A 50 9.09 9.47 -4.01
C LYS A 50 10.24 8.74 -3.32
N ALA A 51 11.22 9.47 -2.79
CA ALA A 51 12.34 8.87 -2.08
C ALA A 51 11.90 8.14 -0.80
N GLU A 52 10.92 8.68 -0.08
CA GLU A 52 10.33 8.03 1.09
C GLU A 52 9.64 6.71 0.72
N VAL A 53 8.81 6.72 -0.32
CA VAL A 53 8.12 5.52 -0.82
C VAL A 53 9.13 4.47 -1.31
N ASP A 54 10.13 4.89 -2.10
CA ASP A 54 11.15 3.96 -2.61
C ASP A 54 11.92 3.30 -1.45
N LYS A 55 12.27 4.05 -0.39
CA LYS A 55 12.89 3.50 0.82
C LYS A 55 11.99 2.50 1.53
N ALA A 56 10.72 2.84 1.74
CA ALA A 56 9.76 1.95 2.40
C ALA A 56 9.52 0.67 1.60
N VAL A 57 9.54 0.75 0.26
CA VAL A 57 9.43 -0.42 -0.62
C VAL A 57 10.62 -1.36 -0.47
N GLU A 58 11.84 -0.83 -0.41
CA GLU A 58 13.04 -1.67 -0.20
C GLU A 58 13.03 -2.31 1.19
N GLU A 59 12.67 -1.56 2.25
CA GLU A 59 12.50 -2.11 3.60
C GLU A 59 11.46 -3.25 3.62
N ALA A 60 10.32 -3.07 2.93
CA ALA A 60 9.28 -4.09 2.85
C ALA A 60 9.71 -5.35 2.09
N LYS A 61 10.55 -5.21 1.05
CA LYS A 61 11.11 -6.35 0.30
C LYS A 61 12.17 -7.12 1.09
N GLU A 62 12.94 -6.41 1.91
CA GLU A 62 13.96 -7.02 2.77
C GLU A 62 13.35 -7.64 4.04
N SER A 63 12.11 -7.26 4.38
CA SER A 63 11.41 -7.84 5.53
C SER A 63 11.29 -9.35 5.39
N PRO A 64 11.64 -10.12 6.44
CA PRO A 64 11.42 -11.56 6.42
C PRO A 64 9.93 -11.88 6.31
N GLU A 65 9.63 -13.04 5.72
CA GLU A 65 8.31 -13.64 5.80
C GLU A 65 7.94 -13.88 7.29
N PRO A 66 6.64 -13.78 7.66
CA PRO A 66 6.20 -14.06 9.02
C PRO A 66 6.50 -15.50 9.42
N ASP A 67 6.68 -15.74 10.72
CA ASP A 67 6.88 -17.11 11.22
C ASP A 67 5.58 -17.89 11.02
N LEU A 68 5.68 -19.16 10.67
CA LEU A 68 4.51 -20.03 10.56
C LEU A 68 3.70 -20.11 11.87
N LYS A 69 4.32 -19.85 13.02
CA LYS A 69 3.63 -19.74 14.31
C LYS A 69 2.67 -18.54 14.39
N ASP A 70 2.95 -17.48 13.63
CA ASP A 70 2.11 -16.28 13.57
C ASP A 70 0.74 -16.59 12.92
N LEU A 71 0.61 -17.71 12.21
CA LEU A 71 -0.68 -18.21 11.72
C LEU A 71 -1.75 -18.34 12.84
N TRP A 72 -1.31 -18.58 14.08
CA TRP A 72 -2.20 -18.82 15.22
C TRP A 72 -2.45 -17.57 16.08
N THR A 73 -1.84 -16.43 15.74
CA THR A 73 -2.02 -15.16 16.49
C THR A 73 -3.22 -14.37 15.97
N ASP A 74 -3.67 -13.39 16.76
CA ASP A 74 -4.71 -12.40 16.39
C ASP A 74 -6.12 -12.96 16.04
N ILE A 75 -6.39 -14.22 16.36
CA ILE A 75 -7.72 -14.85 16.23
C ILE A 75 -8.63 -14.51 17.42
N TYR A 76 -8.06 -14.44 18.63
CA TYR A 76 -8.75 -14.15 19.88
C TYR A 76 -7.99 -13.10 20.67
N PHE A 77 -8.67 -12.43 21.61
CA PHE A 77 -7.99 -11.54 22.53
C PHE A 77 -7.02 -12.33 23.42
N LYS A 78 -5.85 -11.76 23.71
CA LYS A 78 -4.80 -12.43 24.49
C LYS A 78 -5.32 -12.89 25.86
N GLY A 79 -5.11 -14.17 26.16
CA GLY A 79 -5.57 -14.84 27.38
C GLY A 79 -6.98 -15.42 27.31
N THR A 80 -7.71 -15.23 26.20
CA THR A 80 -9.08 -15.77 26.02
C THR A 80 -9.13 -16.97 25.10
N GLU A 81 -7.97 -17.44 24.68
CA GLU A 81 -7.92 -18.36 23.55
C GLU A 81 -8.24 -19.79 24.00
N PRO A 82 -9.00 -20.54 23.17
CA PRO A 82 -9.30 -21.92 23.48
C PRO A 82 -8.02 -22.76 23.39
N PRO A 83 -7.92 -23.86 24.16
CA PRO A 83 -6.76 -24.76 24.12
C PRO A 83 -6.57 -25.43 22.75
N TYR A 84 -7.64 -25.55 21.95
CA TYR A 84 -7.59 -26.13 20.60
C TYR A 84 -8.49 -25.35 19.63
N MET A 85 -8.12 -25.32 18.35
CA MET A 85 -8.91 -24.73 17.27
C MET A 85 -9.16 -25.79 16.19
N ARG A 86 -10.42 -26.16 15.98
CA ARG A 86 -10.82 -27.24 15.03
C ARG A 86 -10.00 -28.53 15.19
N GLY A 87 -9.70 -28.91 16.44
CA GLY A 87 -8.96 -30.13 16.77
C GLY A 87 -7.45 -30.07 16.53
N ARG A 88 -6.90 -28.87 16.28
CA ARG A 88 -5.46 -28.61 16.13
C ARG A 88 -4.95 -27.79 17.32
N GLU A 89 -3.72 -28.07 17.73
CA GLU A 89 -2.99 -27.28 18.72
C GLU A 89 -2.12 -26.21 18.05
N ARG A 90 -1.82 -25.13 18.77
CA ARG A 90 -1.01 -24.00 18.27
C ARG A 90 0.41 -24.39 17.88
N GLU A 91 0.95 -25.45 18.50
CA GLU A 91 2.28 -25.97 18.22
C GLU A 91 2.32 -26.89 16.98
N GLU A 92 1.15 -27.34 16.49
CA GLU A 92 1.05 -28.13 15.27
C GLU A 92 1.21 -27.23 14.04
N VAL A 93 2.47 -26.99 13.65
CA VAL A 93 2.83 -26.33 12.40
C VAL A 93 3.30 -27.40 11.42
N SER A 94 2.51 -27.67 10.38
CA SER A 94 2.87 -28.67 9.37
C SER A 94 3.73 -28.04 8.27
N THR A 95 5.03 -28.31 8.29
CA THR A 95 5.95 -27.97 7.20
C THR A 95 5.93 -29.09 6.16
N HIS A 96 4.89 -29.18 5.34
CA HIS A 96 5.01 -29.95 4.11
C HIS A 96 5.83 -29.12 3.12
N SER A 97 7.11 -29.48 2.94
CA SER A 97 7.92 -28.97 1.84
C SER A 97 7.26 -29.39 0.53
N LEU A 98 6.88 -28.41 -0.30
CA LEU A 98 6.48 -28.62 -1.69
C LEU A 98 7.69 -29.01 -2.55
#